data_AF-A0A497K6H9-F1
#
_entry.id   AF-A0A497K6H9-F1
#
_cell.length_a   1.000
_cell.length_b   1.000
_cell.length_c   1.000
_cell.angle_alpha   90.00
_cell.angle_beta   90.00
_cell.angle_gamma   90.00
#
_symmetry.space_group_name_H-M   'P 1'
#
loop_
_entity.id
_entity.type
_entity.pdbx_description
1 polymer ?
#
loop_
_entity_poly.entity_id
_entity_poly.type
_entity_poly.pdbx_seq_one_letter_code
_entity_poly.pdbx_strand_id
1 'polypeptide(L)'
;GHRACNVSLPPSEAIRLGGICPVCRRALTKGVEQRVEELADRPAGYRPRGVPGYKHLLPLSEIISVVLGASSLSQKRVWKVYNTLISKFGNEYKVLLDASFEEMAEAVDPKVAEAIIQVREERVKVIPGYDGVYGQIILPGKDEEIKSHPRSGAEGPKQRTLADFM
;
A
#
# COMPACT_ATOMS: atom_id res chain seq x y z
N GLY A 1 15.00 -3.71 -2.54
CA GLY A 1 14.33 -4.71 -1.69
C GLY A 1 14.56 -6.11 -2.22
N HIS A 2 14.28 -7.14 -1.44
CA HIS A 2 14.34 -8.54 -1.87
C HIS A 2 13.20 -9.33 -1.22
N ARG A 3 12.17 -9.63 -2.02
CA ARG A 3 10.90 -10.25 -1.59
C ARG A 3 11.09 -11.61 -0.94
N ALA A 4 11.99 -12.44 -1.47
CA ALA A 4 12.21 -13.79 -0.97
C ALA A 4 12.81 -13.82 0.44
N CYS A 5 13.48 -12.73 0.86
CA CYS A 5 14.06 -12.59 2.20
C CYS A 5 13.31 -11.60 3.09
N ASN A 6 12.17 -11.07 2.63
CA ASN A 6 11.45 -9.99 3.30
C ASN A 6 12.30 -8.76 3.66
N VAL A 7 13.27 -8.42 2.81
CA VAL A 7 14.17 -7.28 3.04
C VAL A 7 13.69 -6.05 2.28
N SER A 8 13.28 -5.02 3.01
CA SER A 8 13.05 -3.66 2.50
C SER A 8 14.02 -2.71 3.18
N LEU A 9 14.76 -1.92 2.39
CA LEU A 9 15.80 -1.02 2.89
C LEU A 9 15.65 0.34 2.22
N PRO A 10 15.92 1.44 2.95
CA PRO A 10 15.98 2.77 2.34
C PRO A 10 17.14 2.83 1.33
N PRO A 11 17.09 3.74 0.34
CA PRO A 11 18.10 3.83 -0.71
C PRO A 11 19.53 3.96 -0.18
N SER A 12 19.75 4.84 0.79
CA SER A 12 21.07 5.10 1.38
C SER A 12 21.70 3.83 1.98
N GLU A 13 20.90 2.99 2.63
CA GLU A 13 21.35 1.71 3.17
C GLU A 13 21.59 0.66 2.08
N ALA A 14 20.70 0.58 1.08
CA ALA A 14 20.87 -0.33 -0.05
C ALA A 14 22.16 -0.02 -0.83
N ILE A 15 22.49 1.27 -1.01
CA ILE A 15 23.74 1.73 -1.63
C ILE A 15 24.95 1.36 -0.77
N ARG A 16 24.88 1.59 0.54
CA ARG A 16 25.95 1.21 1.48
C ARG A 16 26.27 -0.28 1.46
N LEU A 17 25.26 -1.13 1.25
CA LEU A 17 25.41 -2.59 1.11
C LEU A 17 25.79 -3.02 -0.32
N GLY A 18 26.09 -2.09 -1.22
CA GLY A 18 26.46 -2.39 -2.61
C GLY A 18 25.31 -2.99 -3.42
N GLY A 19 24.05 -2.76 -3.02
CA GLY A 19 22.88 -3.37 -3.65
C GLY A 19 22.76 -4.88 -3.39
N ILE A 20 23.38 -5.40 -2.33
CA ILE A 20 23.38 -6.82 -2.00
C ILE A 20 22.49 -7.10 -0.79
N CYS A 21 21.68 -8.16 -0.87
CA CYS A 21 20.81 -8.60 0.22
C CYS A 21 21.66 -9.08 1.41
N PRO A 22 21.44 -8.57 2.64
CA PRO A 22 22.20 -8.97 3.81
C PRO A 22 21.91 -10.42 4.25
N VAL A 23 20.76 -10.99 3.84
CA VAL A 23 20.33 -12.34 4.22
C VAL A 23 20.90 -13.40 3.29
N CYS A 24 20.65 -13.30 1.99
CA CYS A 24 21.00 -14.35 1.02
C CYS A 24 22.13 -13.97 0.06
N ARG A 25 22.71 -12.76 0.18
CA ARG A 25 23.80 -12.24 -0.68
C ARG A 25 23.49 -12.11 -2.17
N ARG A 26 22.23 -12.26 -2.59
CA ARG A 26 21.78 -11.96 -3.96
C ARG A 26 21.54 -10.47 -4.14
N ALA A 27 21.49 -10.00 -5.39
CA ALA A 27 21.19 -8.61 -5.69
C ALA A 27 19.81 -8.19 -5.17
N LEU A 28 19.73 -7.00 -4.59
CA LEU A 28 18.49 -6.33 -4.26
C LEU A 28 17.85 -5.77 -5.54
N THR A 29 16.53 -5.87 -5.64
CA THR A 29 15.77 -5.13 -6.64
C THR A 29 15.80 -3.64 -6.32
N LYS A 30 16.32 -2.84 -7.25
CA LYS A 30 16.36 -1.38 -7.15
C LYS A 30 14.94 -0.82 -7.12
N GLY A 31 14.65 0.03 -6.13
CA GLY A 31 13.36 0.71 -5.97
C GLY A 31 13.29 2.03 -6.75
N VAL A 32 12.06 2.54 -6.92
CA VAL A 32 11.83 3.85 -7.56
C VAL A 32 12.51 4.98 -6.77
N GLU A 33 12.37 4.97 -5.44
CA GLU A 33 12.98 5.95 -4.55
C GLU A 33 14.51 6.00 -4.72
N GLN A 34 15.15 4.83 -4.80
CA GLN A 34 16.59 4.75 -5.04
C GLN A 34 16.98 5.32 -6.41
N ARG A 35 16.17 5.08 -7.45
CA ARG A 35 16.43 5.67 -8.76
C ARG A 35 16.28 7.19 -8.75
N VAL A 36 15.34 7.72 -7.98
CA VAL A 36 15.18 9.17 -7.78
C VAL A 36 16.41 9.74 -7.08
N GLU A 37 16.89 9.09 -6.00
CA GLU A 37 18.05 9.57 -5.25
C GLU A 37 19.35 9.57 -6.07
N GLU A 38 19.54 8.60 -6.96
CA GLU A 38 20.67 8.57 -7.90
C GLU A 38 20.68 9.73 -8.90
N LEU A 39 19.50 10.27 -9.23
CA LEU A 39 19.32 11.34 -10.22
C LEU A 39 19.13 12.71 -9.57
N ALA A 40 18.90 12.75 -8.26
CA ALA A 40 18.56 13.97 -7.55
C ALA A 40 19.76 14.93 -7.51
N ASP A 41 19.51 16.16 -7.93
CA ASP A 41 20.43 17.30 -7.81
C ASP A 41 20.20 18.09 -6.51
N ARG A 42 19.25 17.64 -5.68
CA ARG A 42 18.73 18.33 -4.49
C ARG A 42 18.63 17.37 -3.31
N PRO A 43 18.77 17.87 -2.07
CA PRO A 43 18.66 17.03 -0.90
C PRO A 43 17.24 16.46 -0.74
N ALA A 44 17.13 15.30 -0.08
CA ALA A 44 15.86 14.70 0.28
C ALA A 44 14.97 15.70 1.03
N GLY A 45 13.70 15.77 0.65
CA GLY A 45 12.73 16.69 1.25
C GLY A 45 12.75 18.12 0.71
N TYR A 46 13.61 18.46 -0.26
CA TYR A 46 13.56 19.77 -0.91
C TYR A 46 12.19 20.02 -1.56
N ARG A 47 11.57 21.16 -1.25
CA ARG A 47 10.30 21.60 -1.84
C ARG A 47 10.50 22.95 -2.56
N PRO A 48 10.26 23.03 -3.87
CA PRO A 48 10.34 24.29 -4.59
C PRO A 48 9.23 25.25 -4.12
N ARG A 49 9.50 26.56 -4.19
CA ARG A 49 8.50 27.60 -3.86
C ARG A 49 7.57 27.83 -5.04
N GLY A 50 6.30 28.10 -4.75
CA GLY A 50 5.31 28.46 -5.78
C GLY A 50 4.84 27.31 -6.67
N VAL A 51 5.12 26.05 -6.31
CA VAL A 51 4.54 24.88 -6.99
C VAL A 51 3.32 24.36 -6.24
N PRO A 52 2.30 23.83 -6.95
CA PRO A 52 1.23 23.08 -6.30
C PRO A 52 1.79 21.92 -5.49
N GLY A 53 1.21 21.69 -4.31
CA GLY A 53 1.50 20.50 -3.51
C GLY A 53 0.87 19.24 -4.11
N TYR A 54 0.93 18.16 -3.35
CA TYR A 54 0.25 16.92 -3.66
C TYR A 54 -0.49 16.41 -2.42
N LYS A 55 -1.44 15.50 -2.62
CA LYS A 55 -2.19 14.84 -1.55
C LYS A 55 -1.87 13.35 -1.58
N HIS A 56 -1.59 12.78 -0.42
CA HIS A 56 -1.52 11.33 -0.28
C HIS A 56 -2.95 10.79 -0.19
N LEU A 57 -3.37 10.02 -1.20
CA LEU A 57 -4.64 9.33 -1.19
C LEU A 57 -4.40 7.83 -1.32
N LEU A 58 -5.29 7.07 -0.70
CA LEU A 58 -5.35 5.62 -0.83
C LEU A 58 -6.68 5.27 -1.48
N PRO A 59 -6.74 4.21 -2.30
CA PRO A 59 -7.99 3.74 -2.85
C PRO A 59 -9.00 3.47 -1.73
N LEU A 60 -10.22 3.96 -1.89
CA LEU A 60 -11.27 3.81 -0.89
C LEU A 60 -11.54 2.33 -0.55
N SER A 61 -11.43 1.45 -1.55
CA SER A 61 -11.55 0.00 -1.36
C SER A 61 -10.47 -0.58 -0.45
N GLU A 62 -9.24 -0.04 -0.49
CA GLU A 62 -8.16 -0.45 0.42
C GLU A 62 -8.46 -0.03 1.85
N ILE A 63 -8.86 1.23 2.06
CA ILE A 63 -9.23 1.75 3.38
C ILE A 63 -10.35 0.89 3.98
N ILE A 64 -11.43 0.66 3.23
CA ILE A 64 -12.55 -0.19 3.65
C ILE A 64 -12.08 -1.60 3.95
N SER A 65 -11.23 -2.18 3.11
CA SER A 65 -10.72 -3.56 3.31
C SER A 65 -9.96 -3.70 4.62
N VAL A 66 -9.15 -2.70 4.98
CA VAL A 66 -8.37 -2.69 6.22
C VAL A 66 -9.29 -2.55 7.41
N VAL A 67 -10.29 -1.67 7.36
CA VAL A 67 -11.29 -1.52 8.44
C VAL A 67 -12.05 -2.84 8.66
N LEU A 68 -12.53 -3.47 7.58
CA LEU A 68 -13.31 -4.70 7.63
C LEU A 68 -12.47 -5.96 7.90
N GLY A 69 -11.14 -5.88 7.88
CA GLY A 69 -10.26 -7.04 7.98
C GLY A 69 -10.49 -8.02 6.82
N ALA A 70 -10.64 -7.51 5.59
CA ALA A 70 -10.86 -8.33 4.41
C ALA A 70 -9.54 -8.95 3.93
N SER A 71 -9.57 -10.25 3.61
CA SER A 71 -8.41 -10.95 3.07
C SER A 71 -8.13 -10.58 1.61
N SER A 72 -9.12 -10.03 0.89
CA SER A 72 -9.00 -9.60 -0.50
C SER A 72 -9.87 -8.35 -0.77
N LEU A 73 -9.39 -7.48 -1.65
CA LEU A 73 -10.13 -6.31 -2.14
C LEU A 73 -11.38 -6.70 -2.95
N SER A 74 -11.42 -7.90 -3.53
CA SER A 74 -12.57 -8.39 -4.32
C SER A 74 -13.73 -8.90 -3.48
N GLN A 75 -13.64 -8.88 -2.14
CA GLN A 75 -14.72 -9.34 -1.28
C GLN A 75 -15.98 -8.48 -1.45
N LYS A 76 -17.13 -9.14 -1.64
CA LYS A 76 -18.44 -8.47 -1.85
C LYS A 76 -18.78 -7.45 -0.75
N ARG A 77 -18.40 -7.71 0.50
CA ARG A 77 -18.65 -6.78 1.63
C ARG A 77 -17.91 -5.45 1.50
N VAL A 78 -16.69 -5.46 0.94
CA VAL A 78 -15.92 -4.24 0.67
C VAL A 78 -16.63 -3.41 -0.40
N TRP A 79 -17.01 -4.06 -1.50
CA TRP A 79 -17.70 -3.40 -2.61
C TRP A 79 -19.10 -2.91 -2.25
N LYS A 80 -19.80 -3.58 -1.32
CA LYS A 80 -21.08 -3.10 -0.80
C LYS A 80 -20.92 -1.74 -0.13
N VAL A 81 -19.96 -1.62 0.80
CA VAL A 81 -19.67 -0.35 1.50
C VAL A 81 -19.17 0.72 0.52
N TYR A 82 -18.26 0.35 -0.38
CA TYR A 82 -17.75 1.23 -1.43
C TYR A 82 -18.91 1.81 -2.26
N ASN A 83 -19.76 0.96 -2.82
CA ASN A 83 -20.87 1.38 -3.67
C ASN A 83 -21.91 2.21 -2.93
N THR A 84 -22.16 1.94 -1.64
CA THR A 84 -23.01 2.82 -0.81
C THR A 84 -22.45 4.24 -0.74
N LEU A 85 -21.14 4.39 -0.49
CA LEU A 85 -20.49 5.71 -0.46
C LEU A 85 -20.51 6.37 -1.84
N ILE A 86 -20.18 5.65 -2.90
CA ILE A 86 -20.24 6.19 -4.27
C ILE A 86 -21.66 6.62 -4.64
N SER A 87 -22.69 5.89 -4.21
CA SER A 87 -24.08 6.24 -4.51
C SER A 87 -24.53 7.52 -3.78
N LYS A 88 -24.04 7.75 -2.55
CA LYS A 88 -24.36 8.97 -1.77
C LYS A 88 -23.56 10.19 -2.24
N PHE A 89 -22.27 10.03 -2.52
CA PHE A 89 -21.36 11.14 -2.79
C PHE A 89 -21.01 11.31 -4.28
N GLY A 90 -21.39 10.37 -5.13
CA GLY A 90 -21.23 10.40 -6.59
C GLY A 90 -19.92 9.79 -7.09
N ASN A 91 -18.78 10.03 -6.41
CA ASN A 91 -17.50 9.45 -6.81
C ASN A 91 -16.52 9.31 -5.63
N GLU A 92 -15.45 8.55 -5.86
CA GLU A 92 -14.44 8.22 -4.85
C GLU A 92 -13.68 9.44 -4.35
N TYR A 93 -13.29 10.36 -5.23
CA TYR A 93 -12.55 11.56 -4.84
C TYR A 93 -13.36 12.42 -3.88
N LYS A 94 -14.66 12.58 -4.13
CA LYS A 94 -15.54 13.35 -3.23
C LYS A 94 -15.60 12.72 -1.84
N VAL A 95 -15.64 11.39 -1.76
CA VAL A 95 -15.59 10.66 -0.47
C VAL A 95 -14.24 10.88 0.23
N LEU A 96 -13.14 10.76 -0.51
CA LEU A 96 -11.79 10.83 0.07
C LEU A 96 -11.36 12.25 0.45
N LEU A 97 -11.85 13.28 -0.26
CA LEU A 97 -11.39 14.67 -0.10
C LEU A 97 -12.38 15.57 0.63
N ASP A 98 -13.68 15.45 0.34
CA ASP A 98 -14.65 16.49 0.68
C ASP A 98 -15.71 16.05 1.71
N ALA A 99 -16.16 14.80 1.64
CA ALA A 99 -17.25 14.29 2.48
C ALA A 99 -16.96 14.44 3.98
N SER A 100 -17.94 14.91 4.77
CA SER A 100 -17.76 15.04 6.22
C SER A 100 -17.87 13.69 6.94
N PHE A 101 -17.36 13.63 8.17
CA PHE A 101 -17.49 12.45 9.01
C PHE A 101 -18.96 12.08 9.24
N GLU A 102 -19.79 13.06 9.58
CA GLU A 102 -21.20 12.88 9.91
C GLU A 102 -21.97 12.31 8.71
N GLU A 103 -21.79 12.91 7.53
CA GLU A 103 -22.45 12.44 6.32
C GLU A 103 -22.06 11.00 5.97
N MET A 104 -20.80 10.62 6.16
CA MET A 104 -20.33 9.26 5.91
C MET A 104 -20.87 8.28 6.96
N ALA A 105 -20.86 8.66 8.23
CA ALA A 105 -21.32 7.83 9.35
C ALA A 105 -22.83 7.52 9.31
N GLU A 106 -23.63 8.36 8.64
CA GLU A 106 -25.03 8.06 8.35
C GLU A 106 -25.20 6.94 7.30
N ALA A 107 -24.24 6.78 6.39
CA ALA A 107 -24.36 5.88 5.24
C ALA A 107 -23.68 4.52 5.48
N VAL A 108 -22.61 4.51 6.27
CA VAL A 108 -21.78 3.33 6.52
C VAL A 108 -21.34 3.29 7.99
N ASP A 109 -20.71 2.18 8.40
CA ASP A 109 -20.15 2.04 9.74
C ASP A 109 -19.22 3.23 10.08
N PRO A 110 -19.41 3.90 11.24
CA PRO A 110 -18.60 5.04 11.66
C PRO A 110 -17.08 4.77 11.65
N LYS A 111 -16.65 3.52 11.84
CA LYS A 111 -15.23 3.13 11.75
C LYS A 111 -14.66 3.32 10.35
N VAL A 112 -15.48 3.14 9.31
CA VAL A 112 -15.08 3.38 7.92
C VAL A 112 -14.92 4.88 7.68
N ALA A 113 -15.88 5.68 8.15
CA ALA A 113 -15.82 7.14 8.06
C ALA A 113 -14.57 7.67 8.78
N GLU A 114 -14.31 7.19 9.99
CA GLU A 114 -13.13 7.57 10.76
C GLU A 114 -11.82 7.24 10.02
N ALA A 115 -11.70 6.03 9.47
CA ALA A 115 -10.51 5.63 8.74
C ALA A 115 -10.25 6.50 7.50
N ILE A 116 -11.31 6.90 6.78
CA ILE A 116 -11.20 7.82 5.63
C ILE A 116 -10.65 9.17 6.08
N ILE A 117 -11.17 9.71 7.19
CA ILE A 117 -10.68 10.98 7.76
C ILE A 117 -9.22 10.86 8.21
N GLN A 118 -8.86 9.77 8.89
CA GLN A 118 -7.47 9.53 9.31
C GLN A 118 -6.49 9.49 8.13
N VAL A 119 -6.89 8.88 7.01
CA VAL A 119 -6.09 8.87 5.78
C VAL A 119 -5.98 10.28 5.19
N ARG A 120 -7.11 11.00 5.11
CA ARG A 120 -7.16 12.39 4.59
C ARG A 120 -6.26 13.34 5.37
N GLU A 121 -6.14 13.13 6.67
CA GLU A 121 -5.32 13.91 7.61
C GLU A 121 -3.89 13.37 7.77
N GLU A 122 -3.50 12.37 6.98
CA GLU A 122 -2.16 11.75 7.02
C GLU A 122 -1.80 11.18 8.41
N ARG A 123 -2.81 10.77 9.21
CA ARG A 123 -2.64 10.18 10.55
C ARG A 123 -2.42 8.66 10.53
N VAL A 124 -2.23 8.07 9.35
CA VAL A 124 -2.02 6.64 9.17
C VAL A 124 -0.55 6.31 8.96
N LYS A 125 -0.10 5.17 9.49
CA LYS A 125 1.25 4.68 9.24
C LYS A 125 1.26 3.85 7.97
N VAL A 126 2.18 4.15 7.06
CA VAL A 126 2.35 3.40 5.80
C VAL A 126 3.66 2.63 5.85
N ILE A 127 3.58 1.32 5.64
CA ILE A 127 4.74 0.47 5.36
C ILE A 127 4.96 0.48 3.84
N PRO A 128 6.12 0.95 3.35
CA PRO A 128 6.38 1.03 1.92
C PRO A 128 6.48 -0.36 1.29
N GLY A 129 6.04 -0.45 0.04
CA GLY A 129 6.22 -1.64 -0.80
C GLY A 129 7.66 -1.78 -1.31
N TYR A 130 8.01 -2.97 -1.78
CA TYR A 130 9.34 -3.29 -2.32
C TYR A 130 9.29 -4.53 -3.20
N ASP A 131 10.13 -4.60 -4.24
CA ASP A 131 10.34 -5.82 -5.06
C ASP A 131 9.04 -6.54 -5.48
N GLY A 132 8.03 -5.78 -5.93
CA GLY A 132 6.71 -6.30 -6.33
C GLY A 132 5.75 -6.64 -5.19
N VAL A 133 6.16 -6.48 -3.93
CA VAL A 133 5.30 -6.53 -2.75
C VAL A 133 4.69 -5.13 -2.54
N TYR A 134 3.37 -5.06 -2.48
CA TYR A 134 2.65 -3.81 -2.21
C TYR A 134 2.89 -3.34 -0.78
N GLY A 135 2.82 -2.02 -0.59
CA GLY A 135 2.83 -1.42 0.74
C GLY A 135 1.58 -1.78 1.53
N GLN A 136 1.60 -1.47 2.82
CA GLN A 136 0.48 -1.72 3.73
C GLN A 136 0.21 -0.48 4.56
N ILE A 137 -1.05 -0.26 4.90
CA ILE A 137 -1.46 0.81 5.81
C ILE A 137 -1.83 0.23 7.17
N ILE A 138 -1.46 0.94 8.21
CA ILE A 138 -1.78 0.61 9.60
C ILE A 138 -2.61 1.77 10.14
N LEU A 139 -3.86 1.45 10.46
CA LEU A 139 -4.78 2.38 11.10
C LEU A 139 -4.49 2.45 12.61
N PRO A 140 -4.49 3.64 13.22
CA PRO A 140 -4.41 3.81 14.68
C PRO A 140 -5.43 2.95 15.42
N GLY A 141 -5.03 2.33 16.55
CA GLY A 141 -5.93 1.54 17.40
C GLY A 141 -6.21 0.11 16.91
N LYS A 142 -5.69 -0.30 15.75
CA LYS A 142 -5.52 -1.72 15.40
C LYS A 142 -4.11 -2.16 15.78
N ASP A 143 -3.88 -2.36 17.06
CA ASP A 143 -2.69 -3.07 17.54
C ASP A 143 -2.88 -4.58 17.35
N GLU A 144 -2.70 -5.13 16.15
CA GLU A 144 -2.42 -6.57 16.00
C GLU A 144 -1.54 -6.90 14.79
N GLU A 145 -0.63 -7.84 15.05
CA GLU A 145 0.33 -8.56 14.22
C GLU A 145 0.24 -8.37 12.70
N ILE A 146 1.36 -7.87 12.15
CA ILE A 146 1.68 -7.87 10.73
C ILE A 146 1.66 -9.32 10.23
N LYS A 147 0.50 -9.82 9.85
CA LYS A 147 0.42 -10.95 8.92
C LYS A 147 0.76 -10.36 7.57
N SER A 148 2.05 -10.37 7.23
CA SER A 148 2.47 -10.34 5.84
C SER A 148 1.55 -11.30 5.11
N HIS A 149 0.66 -10.84 4.22
CA HIS A 149 -0.07 -11.77 3.35
C HIS A 149 0.99 -12.61 2.66
N PRO A 150 1.17 -13.89 3.01
CA PRO A 150 1.91 -14.75 2.14
C PRO A 150 0.95 -14.89 0.97
N ARG A 151 1.22 -14.20 -0.14
CA ARG A 151 0.73 -14.75 -1.40
C ARG A 151 1.40 -16.11 -1.48
N SER A 152 0.61 -17.14 -1.27
CA SER A 152 0.92 -18.54 -1.54
C SER A 152 1.76 -18.63 -2.82
N GLY A 153 3.02 -19.04 -2.69
CA GLY A 153 3.94 -19.04 -3.81
C GLY A 153 5.39 -19.44 -3.51
N ALA A 154 5.60 -20.39 -2.59
CA ALA A 154 6.80 -21.21 -2.56
C ALA A 154 6.34 -22.66 -2.34
N GLU A 155 6.66 -23.68 -3.12
CA GLU A 155 7.38 -23.87 -4.40
C GLU A 155 6.91 -25.24 -4.96
N GLY A 156 6.91 -25.44 -6.27
CA GLY A 156 6.71 -26.77 -6.88
C GLY A 156 7.22 -26.81 -8.33
N PRO A 157 7.78 -27.93 -8.81
CA PRO A 157 8.24 -28.03 -10.20
C PRO A 157 7.04 -27.85 -11.14
N LYS A 158 7.25 -27.19 -12.28
CA LYS A 158 6.20 -26.98 -13.30
C LYS A 158 5.53 -28.31 -13.65
N GLN A 159 4.20 -28.34 -13.59
CA GLN A 159 3.41 -29.45 -14.09
C GLN A 159 3.72 -29.63 -15.59
N ARG A 160 4.23 -30.81 -15.95
CA ARG A 160 4.50 -31.18 -17.34
C ARG A 160 3.19 -31.44 -18.08
N THR A 161 3.18 -31.09 -19.35
CA THR A 161 2.09 -31.34 -20.30
C THR A 161 2.39 -32.62 -21.09
N LEU A 162 1.38 -33.17 -21.77
CA LEU A 162 1.54 -34.33 -22.68
C LEU A 162 2.55 -34.08 -23.81
N ALA A 163 2.77 -32.81 -24.17
CA ALA A 163 3.75 -32.40 -25.17
C ALA A 163 5.21 -32.52 -24.68
N ASP A 164 5.43 -32.66 -23.37
CA ASP A 164 6.77 -32.83 -22.79
C ASP A 164 7.26 -34.30 -22.83
N PHE A 165 6.45 -35.21 -23.37
CA PHE A 165 6.71 -36.67 -23.45
C PHE A 165 6.58 -37.26 -24.87
N MET A 166 6.38 -36.41 -25.88
CA MET A 166 6.42 -36.80 -27.30
C MET A 166 7.79 -36.58 -27.92
#